data_AF-A0A0M4HC01-F1
#
_entry.id   AF-A0A0M4HC01-F1
#
_cell.length_a   1.000
_cell.length_b   1.000
_cell.length_c   1.000
_cell.angle_alpha   90.00
_cell.angle_beta   90.00
_cell.angle_gamma   90.00
#
_symmetry.space_group_name_H-M   'P 1'
#
loop_
_entity.id
_entity.type
_entity.pdbx_description
1 polymer ?
#
loop_
_entity_poly.entity_id
_entity_poly.type
_entity_poly.pdbx_seq_one_letter_code
_entity_poly.pdbx_strand_id
1 'polypeptide(L)'
;MACTQLFATEASPLPAAVSSLTRLDAAAVAQLNAIQSTEALQELLNTRPLRLYDFVLVGRAALHSPLAAPVRQFLRQQMQVEGEPLAVLWDYCLGLTAALENALEQLIAGPSGAAALAPLRHRQQQLQHLFDAHSRSLIPPAPAIVTLGFDEARLQMLRLALLLVQSLPQTDTEHPFLQAVAALPNLQPAAVEAMMARLGGITATERLPLSMPELTLLYQAMHVCGLVFVSDVMSSLGLEGAMPMAEADATTGTSPGSSRQAVGALVASFTQWVQREFGEEPAIQQARQEIFGLTELL
;
A
#
# COMPACT_ATOMS: atom_id res chain seq x y z
N MET A 1 14.32 -11.25 -11.82
CA MET A 1 13.48 -10.56 -10.81
C MET A 1 14.03 -9.20 -10.35
N ALA A 2 15.23 -9.11 -9.76
CA ALA A 2 15.74 -7.82 -9.24
C ALA A 2 15.83 -6.72 -10.33
N CYS A 3 16.38 -7.05 -11.51
CA CYS A 3 16.38 -6.13 -12.66
C CYS A 3 14.96 -5.79 -13.14
N THR A 4 14.02 -6.74 -13.07
CA THR A 4 12.62 -6.50 -13.43
C THR A 4 11.99 -5.44 -12.51
N GLN A 5 12.27 -5.51 -11.20
CA GLN A 5 11.81 -4.52 -10.23
C GLN A 5 12.43 -3.14 -10.46
N LEU A 6 13.72 -3.09 -10.80
CA LEU A 6 14.38 -1.84 -11.19
C LEU A 6 13.64 -1.16 -12.35
N PHE A 7 13.39 -1.88 -13.44
CA PHE A 7 12.76 -1.32 -14.65
C PHE A 7 11.24 -1.17 -14.57
N ALA A 8 10.60 -1.71 -13.54
CA ALA A 8 9.18 -1.48 -13.24
C ALA A 8 8.93 -0.17 -12.48
N THR A 9 9.98 0.46 -11.93
CA THR A 9 9.86 1.66 -11.10
C THR A 9 9.88 2.93 -11.98
N GLU A 10 8.72 3.34 -12.49
CA GLU A 10 8.60 4.50 -13.42
C GLU A 10 8.95 5.85 -12.78
N ALA A 11 8.85 5.98 -11.46
CA ALA A 11 9.07 7.23 -10.75
C ALA A 11 10.55 7.56 -10.48
N SER A 12 11.48 6.62 -10.72
CA SER A 12 12.90 6.80 -10.42
C SER A 12 13.69 7.16 -11.68
N PRO A 13 14.67 8.08 -11.63
CA PRO A 13 15.59 8.32 -12.76
C PRO A 13 16.66 7.22 -12.89
N LEU A 14 16.77 6.31 -11.92
CA LEU A 14 17.79 5.27 -11.91
C LEU A 14 17.73 4.30 -13.11
N PRO A 15 16.56 3.80 -13.57
CA PRO A 15 16.50 2.88 -14.70
C PRO A 15 17.09 3.49 -15.97
N ALA A 16 16.79 4.77 -16.26
CA ALA A 16 17.36 5.49 -17.39
C ALA A 16 18.89 5.64 -17.28
N ALA A 17 19.39 5.97 -16.09
CA ALA A 17 20.84 6.06 -15.84
C ALA A 17 21.54 4.70 -16.01
N VAL A 18 20.94 3.61 -15.49
CA VAL A 18 21.45 2.25 -15.66
C VAL A 18 21.43 1.83 -17.14
N SER A 19 20.35 2.13 -17.87
CA SER A 19 20.28 1.88 -19.32
C SER A 19 21.36 2.63 -20.09
N SER A 20 21.66 3.87 -19.72
CA SER A 20 22.73 4.63 -20.39
C SER A 20 24.12 3.99 -20.20
N LEU A 21 24.38 3.42 -19.01
CA LEU A 21 25.68 2.85 -18.65
C LEU A 21 25.87 1.42 -19.19
N THR A 22 24.80 0.63 -19.20
CA THR A 22 24.86 -0.83 -19.46
C THR A 22 24.12 -1.27 -20.72
N ARG A 23 23.37 -0.37 -21.36
CA ARG A 23 22.43 -0.67 -22.45
C ARG A 23 21.35 -1.70 -22.10
N LEU A 24 21.17 -2.01 -20.82
CA LEU A 24 20.06 -2.84 -20.36
C LEU A 24 18.81 -1.99 -20.20
N ASP A 25 17.71 -2.46 -20.75
CA ASP A 25 16.38 -1.90 -20.58
C ASP A 25 15.38 -3.01 -20.18
N ALA A 26 14.12 -2.64 -19.99
CA ALA A 26 13.05 -3.58 -19.62
C ALA A 26 12.93 -4.74 -20.62
N ALA A 27 13.04 -4.45 -21.93
CA ALA A 27 12.94 -5.46 -22.98
C ALA A 27 14.11 -6.45 -22.95
N ALA A 28 15.34 -5.95 -22.76
CA ALA A 28 16.52 -6.77 -22.62
C ALA A 28 16.46 -7.66 -21.38
N VAL A 29 15.98 -7.12 -20.26
CA VAL A 29 15.77 -7.87 -19.02
C VAL A 29 14.71 -8.96 -19.21
N ALA A 30 13.61 -8.68 -19.90
CA ALA A 30 12.59 -9.67 -20.22
C ALA A 30 13.15 -10.81 -21.09
N GLN A 31 13.91 -10.48 -22.14
CA GLN A 31 14.58 -11.47 -23.00
C GLN A 31 15.54 -12.38 -22.22
N LEU A 32 16.36 -11.80 -21.33
CA LEU A 32 17.31 -12.57 -20.52
C LEU A 32 16.62 -13.46 -19.48
N ASN A 33 15.54 -13.00 -18.87
CA ASN A 33 14.74 -13.82 -17.95
C ASN A 33 13.97 -14.94 -18.68
N ALA A 34 13.73 -14.81 -19.99
CA ALA A 34 13.01 -15.81 -20.79
C ALA A 34 13.90 -16.98 -21.24
N ILE A 35 15.20 -16.96 -20.94
CA ILE A 35 16.11 -18.07 -21.27
C ILE A 35 15.79 -19.26 -20.35
N GLN A 36 15.26 -20.33 -20.95
CA GLN A 36 14.84 -21.54 -20.23
C GLN A 36 15.67 -22.77 -20.59
N SER A 37 16.62 -22.66 -21.53
CA SER A 37 17.48 -23.78 -21.96
C SER A 37 18.97 -23.46 -21.89
N THR A 38 19.76 -24.49 -21.61
CA THR A 38 21.23 -24.41 -21.56
C THR A 38 21.82 -24.01 -22.92
N GLU A 39 21.22 -24.47 -24.02
CA GLU A 39 21.66 -24.15 -25.38
C GLU A 39 21.53 -22.66 -25.69
N ALA A 40 20.39 -22.05 -25.36
CA ALA A 40 20.16 -20.62 -25.53
C ALA A 40 21.10 -19.79 -24.65
N LEU A 41 21.39 -20.25 -23.43
CA LEU A 41 22.37 -19.60 -22.56
C LEU A 41 23.79 -19.69 -23.14
N GLN A 42 24.20 -20.85 -23.67
CA GLN A 42 25.49 -21.03 -24.32
C GLN A 42 25.64 -20.15 -25.56
N GLU A 43 24.59 -20.07 -26.39
CA GLU A 43 24.58 -19.18 -27.56
C GLU A 43 24.75 -17.72 -27.14
N LEU A 44 24.06 -17.28 -26.09
CA LEU A 44 24.22 -15.94 -25.54
C LEU A 44 25.63 -15.69 -25.01
N LEU A 45 26.22 -16.65 -24.29
CA LEU A 45 27.59 -16.55 -23.77
C LEU A 45 28.62 -16.43 -24.90
N ASN A 46 28.42 -17.15 -26.00
CA ASN A 46 29.33 -17.12 -27.15
C ASN A 46 29.19 -15.85 -27.98
N THR A 47 27.97 -15.32 -28.12
CA THR A 47 27.69 -14.18 -29.02
C THR A 47 27.72 -12.83 -28.33
N ARG A 48 27.25 -12.76 -27.07
CA ARG A 48 27.06 -11.50 -26.31
C ARG A 48 27.33 -11.68 -24.81
N PRO A 49 28.53 -12.12 -24.39
CA PRO A 49 28.84 -12.37 -22.98
C PRO A 49 28.72 -11.11 -22.11
N LEU A 50 29.06 -9.94 -22.67
CA LEU A 50 28.93 -8.64 -21.99
C LEU A 50 27.50 -8.33 -21.57
N ARG A 51 26.49 -8.75 -22.35
CA ARG A 51 25.09 -8.49 -22.04
C ARG A 51 24.62 -9.28 -20.82
N LEU A 52 25.13 -10.51 -20.66
CA LEU A 52 24.86 -11.31 -19.48
C LEU A 52 25.65 -10.78 -18.27
N TYR A 53 26.89 -10.35 -18.46
CA TYR A 53 27.69 -9.71 -17.41
C TYR A 53 27.00 -8.47 -16.85
N ASP A 54 26.61 -7.53 -17.72
CA ASP A 54 25.92 -6.32 -17.29
C ASP A 54 24.60 -6.66 -16.56
N PHE A 55 23.91 -7.73 -16.96
CA PHE A 55 22.66 -8.16 -16.31
C PHE A 55 22.91 -8.68 -14.90
N VAL A 56 23.95 -9.49 -14.72
CA VAL A 56 24.37 -10.00 -13.40
C VAL A 56 24.82 -8.84 -12.52
N LEU A 57 25.60 -7.91 -13.08
CA LEU A 57 26.09 -6.72 -12.38
C LEU A 57 24.94 -5.85 -11.85
N VAL A 58 23.99 -5.50 -12.73
CA VAL A 58 22.79 -4.71 -12.35
C VAL A 58 21.94 -5.46 -11.35
N GLY A 59 21.73 -6.77 -11.55
CA GLY A 59 20.95 -7.60 -10.64
C GLY A 59 21.56 -7.63 -9.24
N ARG A 60 22.88 -7.80 -9.15
CA ARG A 60 23.60 -7.82 -7.88
C ARG A 60 23.53 -6.46 -7.18
N ALA A 61 23.74 -5.35 -7.88
CA ALA A 61 23.60 -4.02 -7.29
C ALA A 61 22.18 -3.76 -6.78
N ALA A 62 21.15 -4.17 -7.55
CA ALA A 62 19.75 -4.07 -7.11
C ALA A 62 19.48 -4.91 -5.84
N LEU A 63 20.05 -6.11 -5.72
CA LEU A 63 19.93 -6.96 -4.53
C LEU A 63 20.67 -6.42 -3.29
N HIS A 64 21.65 -5.52 -3.47
CA HIS A 64 22.30 -4.81 -2.35
C HIS A 64 21.63 -3.46 -2.03
N SER A 65 20.58 -3.10 -2.76
CA SER A 65 19.83 -1.85 -2.60
C SER A 65 18.45 -2.09 -1.96
N PRO A 66 17.69 -1.02 -1.65
CA PRO A 66 16.30 -1.15 -1.18
C PRO A 66 15.37 -1.95 -2.11
N LEU A 67 15.72 -2.09 -3.41
CA LEU A 67 14.99 -2.95 -4.37
C LEU A 67 15.06 -4.46 -4.04
N ALA A 68 15.87 -4.86 -3.06
CA ALA A 68 15.91 -6.23 -2.58
C ALA A 68 14.63 -6.63 -1.82
N ALA A 69 13.92 -5.68 -1.22
CA ALA A 69 12.79 -5.98 -0.34
C ALA A 69 11.64 -6.74 -1.05
N PRO A 70 11.17 -6.34 -2.25
CA PRO A 70 10.17 -7.12 -2.99
C PRO A 70 10.64 -8.52 -3.37
N VAL A 71 11.94 -8.69 -3.66
CA VAL A 71 12.52 -10.01 -3.99
C VAL A 71 12.52 -10.91 -2.75
N ARG A 72 12.87 -10.39 -1.58
CA ARG A 72 12.80 -11.12 -0.31
C ARG A 72 11.37 -11.49 0.07
N GLN A 73 10.42 -10.59 -0.17
CA GLN A 73 9.00 -10.85 0.06
C GLN A 73 8.49 -11.97 -0.84
N PHE A 74 8.85 -11.96 -2.13
CA PHE A 74 8.49 -13.02 -3.06
C PHE A 74 9.06 -14.38 -2.63
N LEU A 75 10.34 -14.44 -2.26
CA LEU A 75 10.97 -15.67 -1.77
C LEU A 75 10.27 -16.21 -0.53
N ARG A 76 9.92 -15.34 0.41
CA ARG A 76 9.15 -15.70 1.61
C ARG A 76 7.80 -16.32 1.24
N GLN A 77 7.06 -15.69 0.33
CA GLN A 77 5.71 -16.14 -0.06
C GLN A 77 5.73 -17.46 -0.85
N GLN A 78 6.67 -17.62 -1.78
CA GLN A 78 6.75 -18.81 -2.63
C GLN A 78 7.31 -20.02 -1.89
N MET A 79 8.32 -19.81 -1.03
CA MET A 79 8.97 -20.91 -0.33
C MET A 79 8.41 -21.16 1.07
N GLN A 80 7.55 -20.27 1.58
CA GLN A 80 7.04 -20.30 2.95
C GLN A 80 8.15 -20.34 4.01
N VAL A 81 9.27 -19.66 3.74
CA VAL A 81 10.46 -19.62 4.61
C VAL A 81 10.61 -18.24 5.24
N GLU A 82 10.75 -18.19 6.56
CA GLU A 82 10.96 -16.96 7.34
C GLU A 82 12.16 -17.10 8.30
N GLY A 83 12.73 -15.96 8.72
CA GLY A 83 13.81 -15.93 9.70
C GLY A 83 15.16 -16.41 9.16
N GLU A 84 15.89 -17.19 9.97
CA GLU A 84 17.25 -17.64 9.69
C GLU A 84 17.40 -18.44 8.38
N PRO A 85 16.50 -19.37 8.00
CA PRO A 85 16.63 -20.10 6.75
C PRO A 85 16.44 -19.22 5.50
N LEU A 86 15.69 -18.11 5.59
CA LEU A 86 15.57 -17.14 4.51
C LEU A 86 16.89 -16.37 4.32
N ALA A 87 17.59 -16.06 5.42
CA ALA A 87 18.90 -15.41 5.37
C ALA A 87 19.95 -16.33 4.72
N VAL A 88 19.97 -17.62 5.09
CA VAL A 88 20.88 -18.62 4.49
C VAL A 88 20.64 -18.75 2.97
N LEU A 89 19.37 -18.82 2.56
CA LEU A 89 19.02 -18.91 1.14
C LEU A 89 19.40 -17.63 0.38
N TRP A 90 19.19 -16.47 0.99
CA TRP A 90 19.60 -15.20 0.43
C TRP A 90 21.12 -15.11 0.22
N ASP A 91 21.90 -15.48 1.23
CA ASP A 91 23.36 -15.49 1.16
C ASP A 91 23.88 -16.49 0.14
N TYR A 92 23.24 -17.66 0.03
CA TYR A 92 23.54 -18.62 -1.02
C TYR A 92 23.29 -18.05 -2.42
N CYS A 93 22.14 -17.40 -2.65
CA CYS A 93 21.84 -16.76 -3.93
C CYS A 93 22.85 -15.65 -4.26
N LEU A 94 23.23 -14.83 -3.28
CA LEU A 94 24.26 -13.81 -3.48
C LEU A 94 25.62 -14.42 -3.80
N GLY A 95 26.03 -15.48 -3.10
CA GLY A 95 27.25 -16.22 -3.37
C GLY A 95 27.28 -16.79 -4.79
N LEU A 96 26.16 -17.34 -5.26
CA LEU A 96 26.04 -17.87 -6.62
C LEU A 96 26.13 -16.76 -7.67
N THR A 97 25.54 -15.58 -7.43
CA THR A 97 25.69 -14.44 -8.35
C THR A 97 27.13 -13.93 -8.41
N ALA A 98 27.85 -13.91 -7.30
CA ALA A 98 29.27 -13.54 -7.29
C ALA A 98 30.15 -14.56 -8.02
N ALA A 99 29.86 -15.86 -7.88
CA ALA A 99 30.55 -16.90 -8.64
C ALA A 99 30.30 -16.77 -10.15
N LEU A 100 29.05 -16.48 -10.56
CA LEU A 100 28.70 -16.25 -11.95
C LEU A 100 29.38 -15.01 -12.54
N GLU A 101 29.42 -13.91 -11.80
CA GLU A 101 30.15 -12.70 -12.21
C GLU A 101 31.63 -13.01 -12.47
N ASN A 102 32.29 -13.68 -11.52
CA ASN A 102 33.70 -14.08 -11.68
C ASN A 102 33.93 -14.99 -12.90
N ALA A 103 33.02 -15.94 -13.14
CA ALA A 103 33.11 -16.80 -14.32
C ALA A 103 32.95 -16.01 -15.63
N LEU A 104 32.05 -15.03 -15.67
CA LEU A 104 31.87 -14.14 -16.81
C LEU A 104 33.07 -13.22 -17.03
N GLU A 105 33.67 -12.70 -15.97
CA GLU A 105 34.90 -11.90 -16.06
C GLU A 105 36.04 -12.71 -16.68
N GLN A 106 36.22 -13.97 -16.25
CA GLN A 106 37.23 -14.85 -16.83
C GLN A 106 36.97 -15.13 -18.31
N LEU A 107 35.70 -15.36 -18.68
CA LEU A 107 35.29 -15.59 -20.07
C LEU A 107 35.55 -14.36 -20.94
N ILE A 108 35.23 -13.16 -20.46
CA ILE A 108 35.38 -11.91 -21.21
C ILE A 108 36.84 -11.47 -21.29
N ALA A 109 37.62 -11.67 -20.23
CA ALA A 109 39.04 -11.32 -20.22
C ALA A 109 39.83 -12.13 -21.25
N GLY A 110 39.48 -13.41 -21.42
CA GLY A 110 40.15 -14.31 -22.35
C GLY A 110 41.69 -14.29 -22.18
N PRO A 111 42.48 -14.35 -23.26
CA PRO A 111 43.95 -14.32 -23.17
C PRO A 111 44.51 -12.94 -22.78
N SER A 112 43.68 -11.89 -22.83
CA SER A 112 44.08 -10.50 -22.55
C SER A 112 44.22 -10.19 -21.06
N GLY A 113 43.72 -11.08 -20.19
CA GLY A 113 43.91 -11.02 -18.74
C GLY A 113 43.42 -9.72 -18.10
N ALA A 114 44.19 -9.21 -17.12
CA ALA A 114 43.77 -8.11 -16.25
C ALA A 114 43.46 -6.78 -16.98
N ALA A 115 44.07 -6.51 -18.14
CA ALA A 115 43.84 -5.27 -18.89
C ALA A 115 42.42 -5.20 -19.47
N ALA A 116 41.86 -6.34 -19.87
CA ALA A 116 40.49 -6.43 -20.37
C ALA A 116 39.42 -6.24 -19.27
N LEU A 117 39.80 -6.45 -18.01
CA LEU A 117 38.90 -6.28 -16.86
C LEU A 117 38.81 -4.84 -16.36
N ALA A 118 39.82 -4.00 -16.61
CA ALA A 118 39.82 -2.60 -16.18
C ALA A 118 38.53 -1.83 -16.54
N PRO A 119 38.02 -1.86 -17.80
CA PRO A 119 36.77 -1.19 -18.14
C PRO A 119 35.54 -1.80 -17.46
N LEU A 120 35.53 -3.11 -17.19
CA LEU A 120 34.43 -3.79 -16.50
C LEU A 120 34.37 -3.37 -15.04
N ARG A 121 35.51 -3.33 -14.35
CA ARG A 121 35.62 -2.86 -12.97
C ARG A 121 35.25 -1.38 -12.82
N HIS A 122 35.65 -0.56 -13.79
CA HIS A 122 35.23 0.85 -13.81
C HIS A 122 33.71 0.96 -13.94
N ARG A 123 33.09 0.18 -14.83
CA ARG A 123 31.63 0.13 -14.97
C ARG A 123 30.95 -0.33 -13.69
N GLN A 124 31.48 -1.37 -13.03
CA GLN A 124 30.99 -1.84 -11.73
C GLN A 124 30.98 -0.73 -10.68
N GLN A 125 32.07 0.01 -10.56
CA GLN A 125 32.18 1.14 -9.63
C GLN A 125 31.18 2.26 -9.97
N GLN A 126 31.05 2.62 -11.24
CA GLN A 126 30.07 3.61 -11.68
C GLN A 126 28.64 3.19 -11.35
N LEU A 127 28.33 1.91 -11.58
CA LEU A 127 27.00 1.37 -11.28
C LEU A 127 26.72 1.41 -9.76
N GLN A 128 27.69 1.01 -8.93
CA GLN A 128 27.55 1.10 -7.48
C GLN A 128 27.27 2.55 -7.04
N HIS A 129 28.03 3.52 -7.54
CA HIS A 129 27.80 4.94 -7.26
C HIS A 129 26.41 5.42 -7.71
N LEU A 130 25.90 4.95 -8.85
CA LEU A 130 24.55 5.29 -9.30
C LEU A 130 23.48 4.76 -8.32
N PHE A 131 23.61 3.52 -7.87
CA PHE A 131 22.67 2.93 -6.91
C PHE A 131 22.75 3.63 -5.55
N ASP A 132 23.94 3.97 -5.08
CA ASP A 132 24.12 4.68 -3.81
C ASP A 132 23.51 6.09 -3.88
N ALA A 133 23.76 6.83 -4.97
CA ALA A 133 23.23 8.17 -5.19
C ALA A 133 21.68 8.20 -5.26
N HIS A 134 21.07 7.14 -5.77
CA HIS A 134 19.61 7.01 -5.91
C HIS A 134 18.97 6.16 -4.81
N SER A 135 19.73 5.68 -3.83
CA SER A 135 19.25 4.75 -2.80
C SER A 135 17.96 5.20 -2.13
N ARG A 136 17.79 6.50 -1.87
CA ARG A 136 16.58 7.08 -1.27
C ARG A 136 15.36 7.01 -2.18
N SER A 137 15.51 7.19 -3.50
CA SER A 137 14.39 7.10 -4.45
C SER A 137 13.98 5.66 -4.76
N LEU A 138 14.77 4.68 -4.30
CA LEU A 138 14.47 3.24 -4.43
C LEU A 138 13.73 2.66 -3.23
N ILE A 139 13.66 3.40 -2.13
CA ILE A 139 12.80 3.03 -1.02
C ILE A 139 11.37 3.26 -1.51
N PRO A 140 10.54 2.21 -1.69
CA PRO A 140 9.15 2.43 -2.04
C PRO A 140 8.56 3.37 -0.99
N PRO A 141 7.83 4.44 -1.40
CA PRO A 141 7.21 5.33 -0.43
C PRO A 141 6.41 4.45 0.51
N ALA A 142 6.67 4.57 1.81
CA ALA A 142 5.91 3.82 2.79
C ALA A 142 4.43 4.07 2.50
N PRO A 143 3.56 3.04 2.44
CA PRO A 143 2.14 3.30 2.42
C PRO A 143 1.87 4.27 3.58
N ALA A 144 1.10 5.33 3.33
CA ALA A 144 0.74 6.29 4.37
C ALA A 144 -0.07 5.55 5.44
N ILE A 145 0.63 4.89 6.35
CA ILE A 145 0.06 4.15 7.47
C ILE A 145 -0.20 5.19 8.53
N VAL A 146 -1.45 5.61 8.59
CA VAL A 146 -1.93 6.52 9.63
C VAL A 146 -2.22 5.67 10.85
N THR A 147 -1.48 5.89 11.92
CA THR A 147 -1.67 5.14 13.16
C THR A 147 -2.65 5.89 14.06
N LEU A 148 -3.87 5.37 14.19
CA LEU A 148 -4.88 5.93 15.06
C LEU A 148 -4.87 5.25 16.43
N GLY A 149 -4.80 6.05 17.49
CA GLY A 149 -5.13 5.60 18.84
C GLY A 149 -6.60 5.90 19.12
N PHE A 150 -7.36 4.88 19.50
CA PHE A 150 -8.77 5.06 19.87
C PHE A 150 -8.96 4.98 21.38
N ASP A 151 -9.75 5.89 21.92
CA ASP A 151 -10.49 5.61 23.14
C ASP A 151 -11.73 4.76 22.81
N GLU A 152 -12.33 4.16 23.84
CA GLU A 152 -13.44 3.22 23.65
C GLU A 152 -14.65 3.89 22.98
N ALA A 153 -14.94 5.15 23.31
CA ALA A 153 -16.01 5.91 22.69
C ALA A 153 -15.82 6.09 21.18
N ARG A 154 -14.61 6.47 20.74
CA ARG A 154 -14.30 6.61 19.30
C ARG A 154 -14.35 5.29 18.55
N LEU A 155 -13.88 4.20 19.17
CA LEU A 155 -13.93 2.88 18.55
C LEU A 155 -15.38 2.41 18.35
N GLN A 156 -16.23 2.58 19.36
CA GLN A 156 -17.65 2.25 19.26
C GLN A 156 -18.37 3.12 18.23
N MET A 157 -18.02 4.42 18.16
CA MET A 157 -18.56 5.31 17.14
C MET A 157 -18.20 4.89 15.71
N LEU A 158 -16.95 4.45 15.47
CA LEU A 158 -16.56 3.96 14.15
C LEU A 158 -17.30 2.67 13.79
N ARG A 159 -17.44 1.75 14.74
CA ARG A 159 -18.24 0.52 14.55
C ARG A 159 -19.69 0.84 14.22
N LEU A 160 -20.29 1.79 14.94
CA LEU A 160 -21.65 2.26 14.69
C LEU A 160 -21.78 2.91 13.30
N ALA A 161 -20.83 3.77 12.93
CA ALA A 161 -20.83 4.41 11.62
C ALA A 161 -20.79 3.40 10.47
N LEU A 162 -19.94 2.37 10.58
CA LEU A 162 -19.88 1.29 9.59
C LEU A 162 -21.15 0.45 9.57
N LEU A 163 -21.69 0.12 10.74
CA LEU A 163 -22.94 -0.62 10.85
C LEU A 163 -24.10 0.12 10.19
N LEU A 164 -24.18 1.44 10.37
CA LEU A 164 -25.18 2.29 9.72
C LEU A 164 -25.00 2.28 8.20
N VAL A 165 -23.78 2.49 7.70
CA VAL A 165 -23.51 2.43 6.26
C VAL A 165 -23.87 1.07 5.66
N GLN A 166 -23.68 -0.02 6.41
CA GLN A 166 -24.06 -1.37 5.97
C GLN A 166 -25.58 -1.59 5.97
N SER A 167 -26.31 -1.05 6.95
CA SER A 167 -27.74 -1.29 7.12
C SER A 167 -28.64 -0.35 6.32
N LEU A 168 -28.22 0.91 6.12
CA LEU A 168 -28.99 1.96 5.43
C LEU A 168 -29.44 1.57 4.01
N PRO A 169 -28.60 0.97 3.14
CA PRO A 169 -29.01 0.57 1.80
C PRO A 169 -30.00 -0.61 1.76
N GLN A 170 -30.16 -1.34 2.87
CA GLN A 170 -31.06 -2.49 2.97
C GLN A 170 -32.49 -2.07 3.31
N THR A 171 -32.69 -0.81 3.72
CA THR A 171 -34.01 -0.24 3.99
C THR A 171 -34.71 0.06 2.66
N ASP A 172 -35.82 -0.63 2.40
CA ASP A 172 -36.61 -0.57 1.16
C ASP A 172 -37.33 0.78 1.01
N THR A 173 -36.57 1.84 0.75
CA THR A 173 -37.03 3.23 0.72
C THR A 173 -36.39 3.97 -0.46
N GLU A 174 -37.22 4.62 -1.29
CA GLU A 174 -36.80 5.44 -2.45
C GLU A 174 -36.10 6.76 -2.05
N HIS A 175 -35.53 6.84 -0.85
CA HIS A 175 -34.97 8.08 -0.34
C HIS A 175 -33.67 8.45 -1.09
N PRO A 176 -33.55 9.66 -1.68
CA PRO A 176 -32.42 10.05 -2.53
C PRO A 176 -31.08 9.99 -1.79
N PHE A 177 -31.04 10.39 -0.51
CA PHE A 177 -29.86 10.23 0.35
C PHE A 177 -29.37 8.78 0.44
N LEU A 178 -30.27 7.79 0.63
CA LEU A 178 -29.87 6.38 0.81
C LEU A 178 -29.30 5.78 -0.47
N GLN A 179 -29.91 6.12 -1.62
CA GLN A 179 -29.39 5.73 -2.92
C GLN A 179 -28.00 6.32 -3.18
N ALA A 180 -27.80 7.59 -2.81
CA ALA A 180 -26.52 8.25 -2.96
C ALA A 180 -25.44 7.65 -2.04
N VAL A 181 -25.78 7.28 -0.80
CA VAL A 181 -24.86 6.57 0.11
C VAL A 181 -24.45 5.21 -0.47
N ALA A 182 -25.40 4.45 -1.03
CA ALA A 182 -25.12 3.15 -1.66
C ALA A 182 -24.23 3.27 -2.92
N ALA A 183 -24.28 4.41 -3.60
CA ALA A 183 -23.48 4.69 -4.80
C ALA A 183 -22.03 5.12 -4.50
N LEU A 184 -21.67 5.36 -3.23
CA LEU A 184 -20.31 5.81 -2.89
C LEU A 184 -19.26 4.72 -3.15
N PRO A 185 -18.16 5.03 -3.86
CA PRO A 185 -17.19 4.03 -4.29
C PRO A 185 -16.39 3.44 -3.12
N ASN A 186 -16.16 4.18 -2.03
CA ASN A 186 -15.41 3.66 -0.88
C ASN A 186 -16.29 2.97 0.17
N LEU A 187 -17.62 3.11 0.08
CA LEU A 187 -18.57 2.49 1.02
C LEU A 187 -19.19 1.19 0.48
N GLN A 188 -18.48 0.53 -0.45
CA GLN A 188 -18.93 -0.74 -1.01
C GLN A 188 -18.96 -1.85 0.05
N PRO A 189 -19.93 -2.78 -0.01
CA PRO A 189 -20.14 -3.79 1.04
C PRO A 189 -18.87 -4.56 1.42
N ALA A 190 -18.08 -4.99 0.43
CA ALA A 190 -16.85 -5.75 0.66
C ALA A 190 -15.80 -4.96 1.47
N ALA A 191 -15.66 -3.65 1.21
CA ALA A 191 -14.70 -2.80 1.93
C ALA A 191 -15.19 -2.50 3.35
N VAL A 192 -16.50 -2.29 3.53
CA VAL A 192 -17.14 -2.05 4.83
C VAL A 192 -17.05 -3.30 5.72
N GLU A 193 -17.34 -4.49 5.18
CA GLU A 193 -17.25 -5.76 5.92
C GLU A 193 -15.83 -6.07 6.38
N ALA A 194 -14.84 -5.87 5.48
CA ALA A 194 -13.43 -6.04 5.82
C ALA A 194 -13.01 -5.09 6.96
N MET A 195 -13.44 -3.83 6.90
CA MET A 195 -13.16 -2.85 7.95
C MET A 195 -13.88 -3.19 9.26
N MET A 196 -15.13 -3.63 9.22
CA MET A 196 -15.88 -4.06 10.40
C MET A 196 -15.23 -5.25 11.10
N ALA A 197 -14.84 -6.28 10.35
CA ALA A 197 -14.15 -7.45 10.90
C ALA A 197 -12.84 -7.03 11.59
N ARG A 198 -12.11 -6.09 10.96
CA ARG A 198 -10.86 -5.55 11.50
C ARG A 198 -11.09 -4.73 12.76
N LEU A 199 -12.08 -3.85 12.79
CA LEU A 199 -12.44 -3.09 14.00
C LEU A 199 -13.00 -3.98 15.11
N GLY A 200 -13.65 -5.11 14.79
CA GLY A 200 -14.22 -6.04 15.76
C GLY A 200 -13.18 -6.71 16.66
N GLY A 201 -11.97 -6.95 16.15
CA GLY A 201 -10.87 -7.56 16.90
C GLY A 201 -10.02 -6.60 17.74
N ILE A 202 -10.23 -5.28 17.59
CA ILE A 202 -9.39 -4.25 18.22
C ILE A 202 -9.93 -3.89 19.61
N THR A 203 -9.02 -3.73 20.57
CA THR A 203 -9.34 -3.23 21.91
C THR A 203 -9.09 -1.72 22.02
N ALA A 204 -9.85 -1.05 22.90
CA ALA A 204 -9.54 0.33 23.26
C ALA A 204 -8.13 0.37 23.87
N THR A 205 -7.27 1.31 23.45
CA THR A 205 -5.81 1.41 23.68
C THR A 205 -4.88 0.85 22.59
N GLU A 206 -5.37 0.00 21.69
CA GLU A 206 -4.56 -0.44 20.55
C GLU A 206 -4.44 0.65 19.48
N ARG A 207 -3.28 0.67 18.83
CA ARG A 207 -2.98 1.56 17.71
C ARG A 207 -3.32 0.85 16.41
N LEU A 208 -4.28 1.38 15.66
CA LEU A 208 -4.69 0.82 14.37
C LEU A 208 -3.91 1.46 13.22
N PRO A 209 -3.07 0.70 12.49
CA PRO A 209 -2.49 1.18 11.24
C PRO A 209 -3.55 1.20 10.14
N LEU A 210 -3.86 2.37 9.58
CA LEU A 210 -4.78 2.52 8.46
C LEU A 210 -4.05 2.89 7.18
N SER A 211 -4.40 2.24 6.09
CA SER A 211 -4.07 2.71 4.74
C SER A 211 -4.95 3.90 4.34
N MET A 212 -4.56 4.63 3.30
CA MET A 212 -5.33 5.79 2.84
C MET A 212 -6.76 5.45 2.37
N PRO A 213 -7.03 4.35 1.64
CA PRO A 213 -8.40 3.94 1.32
C PRO A 213 -9.24 3.66 2.57
N GLU A 214 -8.63 3.02 3.58
CA GLU A 214 -9.30 2.72 4.84
C GLU A 214 -9.62 3.98 5.64
N LEU A 215 -8.70 4.94 5.68
CA LEU A 215 -8.95 6.25 6.30
C LEU A 215 -10.08 7.00 5.57
N THR A 216 -10.07 6.97 4.25
CA THR A 216 -11.10 7.61 3.41
C THR A 216 -12.48 6.98 3.66
N LEU A 217 -12.54 5.65 3.75
CA LEU A 217 -13.75 4.92 4.10
C LEU A 217 -14.28 5.32 5.47
N LEU A 218 -13.43 5.33 6.50
CA LEU A 218 -13.83 5.74 7.85
C LEU A 218 -14.27 7.20 7.91
N TYR A 219 -13.60 8.08 7.17
CA TYR A 219 -13.98 9.49 7.03
C TYR A 219 -15.39 9.66 6.44
N GLN A 220 -15.68 8.96 5.34
CA GLN A 220 -17.02 9.00 4.72
C GLN A 220 -18.09 8.37 5.61
N ALA A 221 -17.81 7.21 6.21
CA ALA A 221 -18.75 6.55 7.11
C ALA A 221 -19.10 7.43 8.33
N MET A 222 -18.11 8.12 8.90
CA MET A 222 -18.34 9.05 10.01
C MET A 222 -19.18 10.26 9.59
N HIS A 223 -18.97 10.79 8.39
CA HIS A 223 -19.83 11.85 7.85
C HIS A 223 -21.26 11.38 7.61
N VAL A 224 -21.47 10.22 6.98
CA VAL A 224 -22.80 9.62 6.78
C VAL A 224 -23.50 9.40 8.12
N CYS A 225 -22.79 8.87 9.11
CA CYS A 225 -23.29 8.73 10.47
C CYS A 225 -23.77 10.09 11.04
N GLY A 226 -22.93 11.13 10.96
CA GLY A 226 -23.31 12.48 11.38
C GLY A 226 -24.56 13.02 10.68
N LEU A 227 -24.67 12.82 9.36
CA LEU A 227 -25.81 13.26 8.58
C LEU A 227 -27.11 12.54 8.96
N VAL A 228 -27.05 11.23 9.21
CA VAL A 228 -28.21 10.45 9.69
C VAL A 228 -28.67 10.94 11.06
N PHE A 229 -27.75 11.23 11.98
CA PHE A 229 -28.10 11.68 13.34
C PHE A 229 -28.64 13.12 13.42
N VAL A 230 -28.31 13.97 12.43
CA VAL A 230 -28.74 15.37 12.38
C VAL A 230 -30.00 15.56 11.52
N SER A 231 -30.33 14.59 10.66
CA SER A 231 -31.51 14.63 9.78
C SER A 231 -32.71 13.86 10.34
N ASP A 232 -33.91 14.19 9.86
CA ASP A 232 -35.15 13.45 10.13
C ASP A 232 -35.18 12.05 9.47
N VAL A 233 -34.07 11.64 8.83
CA VAL A 233 -33.92 10.31 8.20
C VAL A 233 -34.09 9.19 9.22
N MET A 234 -33.70 9.41 10.49
CA MET A 234 -33.99 8.43 11.55
C MET A 234 -35.49 8.26 11.81
N SER A 235 -36.25 9.35 11.76
CA SER A 235 -37.69 9.36 11.98
C SER A 235 -38.45 8.79 10.78
N SER A 236 -37.98 9.07 9.55
CA SER A 236 -38.57 8.53 8.32
C SER A 236 -38.31 7.02 8.13
N LEU A 237 -37.17 6.51 8.63
CA LEU A 237 -36.82 5.09 8.58
C LEU A 237 -37.36 4.25 9.75
N GLY A 238 -38.08 4.87 10.70
CA GLY A 238 -38.61 4.16 11.87
C GLY A 238 -37.54 3.55 12.79
N LEU A 239 -36.28 4.00 12.65
CA LEU A 239 -35.12 3.48 13.40
C LEU A 239 -35.03 4.03 14.83
N GLU A 240 -35.94 4.92 15.23
CA GLU A 240 -36.02 5.49 16.58
C GLU A 240 -36.18 4.41 17.67
N GLY A 241 -36.82 3.28 17.35
CA GLY A 241 -36.99 2.15 18.28
C GLY A 241 -35.83 1.14 18.33
N ALA A 242 -34.84 1.26 17.44
CA ALA A 242 -33.72 0.32 17.35
C ALA A 242 -32.46 0.75 18.12
N MET A 243 -32.43 1.99 18.62
CA MET A 243 -31.37 2.42 19.54
C MET A 243 -31.66 1.88 20.94
N PRO A 244 -30.62 1.40 21.67
CA PRO A 244 -30.77 1.04 23.07
C PRO A 244 -31.16 2.30 23.85
N MET A 245 -32.47 2.50 24.09
CA MET A 245 -32.90 3.37 25.15
C MET A 245 -32.36 2.75 26.43
N ALA A 246 -31.43 3.45 27.08
CA ALA A 246 -31.14 3.16 28.47
C ALA A 246 -32.49 3.10 29.19
N GLU A 247 -32.81 1.95 29.79
CA GLU A 247 -34.00 1.82 30.62
C GLU A 247 -34.05 3.02 31.55
N ALA A 248 -35.16 3.74 31.49
CA ALA A 248 -35.35 4.97 32.22
C ALA A 248 -35.29 4.67 33.72
N ASP A 249 -34.10 4.77 34.30
CA ASP A 249 -33.95 5.10 35.71
C ASP A 249 -34.49 6.52 35.86
N ALA A 250 -35.74 6.58 36.29
CA ALA A 250 -36.49 7.79 36.55
C ALA A 250 -35.83 8.55 37.71
N THR A 251 -34.73 9.26 37.47
CA THR A 251 -34.22 10.37 38.28
C THR A 251 -32.95 10.98 37.66
N THR A 252 -33.08 11.66 36.52
CA THR A 252 -32.39 12.93 36.16
C THR A 252 -32.66 13.25 34.70
N GLY A 253 -33.12 14.48 34.43
CA GLY A 253 -33.59 14.92 33.12
C GLY A 253 -32.47 15.14 32.10
N THR A 254 -31.84 14.09 31.60
CA THR A 254 -31.01 14.17 30.40
C THR A 254 -31.91 14.11 29.17
N SER A 255 -32.17 15.29 28.62
CA SER A 255 -32.88 15.49 27.36
C SER A 255 -32.24 14.65 26.23
N PRO A 256 -33.02 14.09 25.29
CA PRO A 256 -32.53 13.39 24.10
C PRO A 256 -31.58 14.22 23.21
N GLY A 257 -31.47 15.54 23.45
CA GLY A 257 -30.42 16.38 22.86
C GLY A 257 -28.99 16.05 23.29
N SER A 258 -28.78 15.45 24.48
CA SER A 258 -27.44 15.18 25.03
C SER A 258 -26.68 14.12 24.24
N SER A 259 -27.35 13.03 23.84
CA SER A 259 -26.74 11.94 23.07
C SER A 259 -26.44 12.33 21.62
N ARG A 260 -27.36 13.01 20.94
CA ARG A 260 -27.14 13.55 19.58
C ARG A 260 -26.00 14.57 19.54
N GLN A 261 -25.89 15.44 20.55
CA GLN A 261 -24.79 16.38 20.67
C GLN A 261 -23.43 15.70 20.92
N ALA A 262 -23.39 14.66 21.75
CA ALA A 262 -22.17 13.90 21.99
C ALA A 262 -21.68 13.17 20.72
N VAL A 263 -22.59 12.55 19.98
CA VAL A 263 -22.29 11.91 18.68
C VAL A 263 -21.79 12.94 17.67
N GLY A 264 -22.46 14.09 17.56
CA GLY A 264 -22.04 15.18 16.68
C GLY A 264 -20.64 15.70 17.02
N ALA A 265 -20.31 15.85 18.29
CA ALA A 265 -18.99 16.28 18.73
C ALA A 265 -17.89 15.25 18.39
N LEU A 266 -18.17 13.96 18.56
CA LEU A 266 -17.22 12.89 18.21
C LEU A 266 -17.00 12.82 16.70
N VAL A 267 -18.06 12.91 15.89
CA VAL A 267 -17.96 12.96 14.43
C VAL A 267 -17.17 14.18 13.97
N ALA A 268 -17.50 15.37 14.47
CA ALA A 268 -16.80 16.61 14.13
C ALA A 268 -15.32 16.55 14.53
N SER A 269 -14.99 16.02 15.71
CA SER A 269 -13.61 15.90 16.17
C SER A 269 -12.77 15.00 15.26
N PHE A 270 -13.33 13.88 14.79
CA PHE A 270 -12.65 12.95 13.90
C PHE A 270 -12.47 13.55 12.50
N THR A 271 -13.53 14.09 11.91
CA THR A 271 -13.50 14.64 10.54
C THR A 271 -12.63 15.89 10.46
N GLN A 272 -12.65 16.76 11.47
CA GLN A 272 -11.76 17.92 11.56
C GLN A 272 -10.29 17.49 11.67
N TRP A 273 -10.00 16.45 12.44
CA TRP A 273 -8.65 15.90 12.51
C TRP A 273 -8.19 15.35 11.15
N VAL A 274 -9.02 14.55 10.45
CA VAL A 274 -8.69 14.05 9.10
C VAL A 274 -8.44 15.20 8.13
N GLN A 275 -9.28 16.23 8.14
CA GLN A 275 -9.11 17.39 7.26
C GLN A 275 -7.85 18.20 7.58
N ARG A 276 -7.49 18.32 8.86
CA ARG A 276 -6.29 19.06 9.27
C ARG A 276 -5.00 18.34 8.86
N GLU A 277 -4.96 17.01 9.02
CA GLU A 277 -3.74 16.24 8.78
C GLU A 277 -3.63 15.75 7.31
N PHE A 278 -4.76 15.52 6.63
CA PHE A 278 -4.82 14.89 5.30
C PHE A 278 -5.69 15.65 4.29
N GLY A 279 -6.06 16.90 4.56
CA GLY A 279 -6.94 17.68 3.67
C GLY A 279 -6.38 17.96 2.27
N GLU A 280 -5.06 17.86 2.10
CA GLU A 280 -4.39 18.01 0.80
C GLU A 280 -4.32 16.69 0.01
N GLU A 281 -4.68 15.55 0.61
CA GLU A 281 -4.68 14.26 -0.07
C GLU A 281 -5.82 14.17 -1.09
N PRO A 282 -5.55 13.80 -2.36
CA PRO A 282 -6.59 13.76 -3.40
C PRO A 282 -7.80 12.90 -3.03
N ALA A 283 -7.56 11.76 -2.36
CA ALA A 283 -8.62 10.86 -1.91
C ALA A 283 -9.57 11.52 -0.89
N ILE A 284 -9.03 12.31 0.04
CA ILE A 284 -9.82 13.04 1.05
C ILE A 284 -10.55 14.23 0.42
N GLN A 285 -9.93 14.92 -0.53
CA GLN A 285 -10.58 15.99 -1.29
C GLN A 285 -11.78 15.48 -2.10
N GLN A 286 -11.61 14.36 -2.80
CA GLN A 286 -12.69 13.70 -3.52
C GLN A 286 -13.79 13.25 -2.56
N ALA A 287 -13.44 12.57 -1.46
CA ALA A 287 -14.41 12.14 -0.47
C ALA A 287 -15.22 13.31 0.12
N ARG A 288 -14.59 14.47 0.32
CA ARG A 288 -15.28 15.69 0.77
C ARG A 288 -16.28 16.21 -0.25
N GLN A 289 -15.95 16.18 -1.54
CA GLN A 289 -16.88 16.57 -2.61
C GLN A 289 -18.09 15.63 -2.66
N GLU A 290 -17.84 14.32 -2.53
CA GLU A 290 -18.89 13.30 -2.48
C GLU A 290 -19.82 13.50 -1.27
N ILE A 291 -19.26 13.74 -0.07
CA ILE A 291 -20.04 14.04 1.13
C ILE A 291 -20.84 15.35 0.99
N PHE A 292 -20.26 16.39 0.38
CA PHE A 292 -20.98 17.64 0.14
C PHE A 292 -22.23 17.40 -0.74
N GLY A 293 -22.12 16.58 -1.78
CA GLY A 293 -23.27 16.17 -2.60
C GLY A 293 -24.35 15.44 -1.80
N LEU A 294 -24.00 14.66 -0.77
CA LEU A 294 -25.00 14.01 0.09
C LEU A 294 -25.79 15.01 0.94
N THR A 295 -25.15 16.10 1.37
CA THR A 295 -25.84 17.12 2.20
C THR A 295 -26.94 17.86 1.46
N GLU A 296 -26.87 17.90 0.13
CA GLU A 296 -27.91 18.50 -0.72
C GLU A 296 -29.15 17.58 -0.89
N LEU A 297 -29.08 16.33 -0.43
CA LEU A 297 -30.11 15.29 -0.61
C LEU A 297 -30.88 14.94 0.69
N LEU A 298 -30.60 15.66 1.78
CA LEU A 298 -31.30 15.59 3.07
C LEU A 298 -32.43 16.61 3.12
#